data_AF-A0A973C182-F1
#
_entry.id   AF-A0A973C182-F1
#
_cell.length_a   1.000
_cell.length_b   1.000
_cell.length_c   1.000
_cell.angle_alpha   90.00
_cell.angle_beta   90.00
_cell.angle_gamma   90.00
#
_symmetry.space_group_name_H-M   'P 1'
#
loop_
_entity.id
_entity.type
_entity.pdbx_description
1 polymer ?
#
loop_
_entity_poly.entity_id
_entity_poly.type
_entity_poly.pdbx_seq_one_letter_code
_entity_poly.pdbx_strand_id
1 'polypeptide(L)' 'MIGIFKKKTTESSNLSNFVHNAKSRDKKRVYARVIDRAIAEQNAVVDRQKKAASS' A
#
# COMPACT_ATOMS: atom_id res chain seq x y z
N MET A 1 -28.71 -6.57 -30.87
CA MET A 1 -28.44 -7.41 -29.69
C MET A 1 -27.60 -6.60 -28.71
N ILE A 2 -28.22 -6.05 -27.67
CA ILE A 2 -27.53 -5.27 -26.63
C ILE A 2 -26.93 -6.28 -25.65
N GLY A 3 -25.63 -6.51 -25.75
CA GLY A 3 -24.89 -7.39 -24.85
C GLY A 3 -24.93 -6.82 -23.43
N ILE A 4 -25.50 -7.59 -22.52
CA ILE A 4 -25.56 -7.27 -21.10
C ILE A 4 -24.12 -7.37 -20.56
N PHE A 5 -23.44 -6.23 -20.46
CA PHE A 5 -22.18 -6.12 -19.72
C PHE A 5 -22.48 -6.42 -18.24
N LYS A 6 -22.34 -7.68 -17.83
CA LYS A 6 -22.40 -8.09 -16.42
C LYS A 6 -21.36 -7.24 -15.67
N LYS A 7 -21.80 -6.27 -14.86
CA LYS A 7 -20.90 -5.54 -13.96
C LYS A 7 -20.22 -6.58 -13.07
N LYS A 8 -18.89 -6.71 -13.17
CA LYS A 8 -18.10 -7.49 -12.21
C LYS A 8 -18.40 -6.91 -10.83
N THR A 9 -19.04 -7.70 -9.97
CA THR A 9 -19.14 -7.40 -8.55
C THR A 9 -17.72 -7.41 -8.00
N THR A 10 -17.15 -6.22 -7.86
CA THR A 10 -15.86 -6.07 -7.18
C THR A 10 -16.14 -6.26 -5.70
N GLU A 11 -15.73 -7.41 -5.17
CA GLU A 11 -15.78 -7.70 -3.74
C GLU A 11 -15.08 -6.55 -3.00
N SER A 12 -15.81 -5.86 -2.12
CA SER A 12 -15.23 -4.78 -1.33
C SER A 12 -14.31 -5.37 -0.27
N SER A 13 -13.00 -5.30 -0.49
CA SER A 13 -12.02 -5.68 0.53
C SER A 13 -11.95 -4.63 1.64
N ASN A 14 -11.46 -5.00 2.82
CA ASN A 14 -11.21 -4.05 3.92
C ASN A 14 -10.35 -2.87 3.47
N LEU A 15 -9.36 -3.12 2.60
CA LEU A 15 -8.53 -2.07 2.01
C LEU A 15 -9.34 -1.18 1.06
N SER A 16 -10.11 -1.77 0.14
CA SER A 16 -10.97 -1.00 -0.77
C SER A 16 -11.95 -0.12 0.01
N ASN A 17 -12.60 -0.69 1.02
CA ASN A 17 -13.51 0.05 1.92
C ASN A 17 -12.79 1.21 2.62
N PHE A 18 -11.59 0.98 3.17
CA PHE A 18 -10.78 2.05 3.76
C PHE A 18 -10.42 3.15 2.75
N VAL A 19 -9.94 2.77 1.56
CA VAL A 19 -9.52 3.71 0.52
C VAL A 19 -10.68 4.56 0.01
N HIS A 20 -11.88 4.02 -0.09
CA HIS A 20 -13.05 4.78 -0.53
C HIS A 20 -13.67 5.59 0.60
N ASN A 21 -13.86 5.00 1.78
CA ASN A 21 -14.77 5.54 2.79
C ASN A 21 -14.09 6.21 4.00
N ALA A 22 -12.77 6.04 4.21
CA ALA A 22 -12.11 6.68 5.36
C ALA A 22 -11.99 8.21 5.20
N LYS A 23 -11.91 8.93 6.34
CA LYS A 23 -11.66 10.38 6.34
C LYS A 23 -10.24 10.67 5.84
N SER A 24 -10.05 11.83 5.20
CA SER A 24 -8.74 12.26 4.68
C SER A 24 -7.63 12.23 5.75
N ARG A 25 -7.95 12.64 6.98
CA ARG A 25 -7.00 12.60 8.11
C ARG A 25 -6.51 11.19 8.41
N ASP A 26 -7.40 10.20 8.39
CA ASP A 26 -7.07 8.81 8.69
C ASP A 26 -6.26 8.18 7.56
N LYS A 27 -6.61 8.48 6.30
CA LYS A 27 -5.82 8.08 5.12
C LYS A 27 -4.40 8.61 5.21
N LYS A 28 -4.22 9.90 5.49
CA LYS A 28 -2.89 10.52 5.64
C LYS A 28 -2.07 9.84 6.73
N ARG A 29 -2.68 9.55 7.89
CA ARG A 29 -1.99 8.88 9.00
C ARG A 29 -1.53 7.46 8.64
N VAL A 30 -2.39 6.67 8.00
CA VAL A 30 -2.05 5.30 7.60
C VAL A 30 -0.99 5.31 6.49
N TYR A 31 -1.15 6.15 5.46
CA TYR A 31 -0.19 6.24 4.38
C TYR A 31 1.19 6.71 4.85
N ALA A 32 1.25 7.73 5.73
CA ALA A 32 2.52 8.17 6.30
C ALA A 32 3.25 7.01 7.01
N ARG A 33 2.54 6.27 7.86
CA ARG A 33 3.12 5.11 8.56
C ARG A 33 3.63 4.02 7.61
N VAL A 34 2.89 3.74 6.53
CA VAL A 34 3.30 2.75 5.52
C VAL A 34 4.55 3.20 4.79
N ILE A 35 4.60 4.49 4.39
CA ILE A 35 5.77 5.07 3.71
C ILE A 35 6.99 5.05 4.62
N ASP A 36 6.86 5.49 5.87
CA ASP A 36 7.95 5.47 6.86
C ASP A 36 8.50 4.05 7.06
N ARG A 37 7.61 3.06 7.15
CA ARG A 37 8.01 1.65 7.29
C ARG A 37 8.73 1.16 6.05
N ALA A 38 8.23 1.48 4.86
CA ALA A 38 8.87 1.10 3.60
C ALA A 38 10.28 1.69 3.47
N ILE A 39 10.47 2.96 3.84
CA ILE A 39 11.78 3.62 3.87
C ILE A 39 12.73 2.90 4.84
N ALA A 40 12.26 2.60 6.06
CA ALA A 40 13.08 1.92 7.06
C ALA A 40 13.56 0.54 6.58
N GLU A 41 12.68 -0.25 5.95
CA GLU A 41 13.02 -1.55 5.39
C GLU A 41 14.01 -1.44 4.22
N GLN A 42 13.82 -0.46 3.33
CA GLN A 42 14.75 -0.21 2.22
C GLN A 42 16.15 0.16 2.72
N ASN A 43 16.24 1.06 3.71
CA ASN A 43 17.50 1.44 4.31
C ASN A 43 18.19 0.24 4.98
N ALA A 44 17.43 -0.62 5.67
CA ALA A 44 17.97 -1.83 6.28
C ALA A 44 18.59 -2.78 5.25
N VAL A 45 17.99 -2.92 4.06
CA VAL A 45 18.55 -3.72 2.96
C VAL A 45 19.84 -3.10 2.44
N VAL A 46 19.84 -1.78 2.18
CA VAL A 46 21.03 -1.06 1.70
C VAL A 46 22.18 -1.16 2.69
N ASP A 47 21.91 -1.03 3.99
CA ASP A 47 22.93 -1.12 5.04
C ASP A 47 23.52 -2.53 5.15
N ARG A 48 22.70 -3.58 4.98
CA ARG A 48 23.19 -4.97 4.92
C ARG A 48 24.12 -5.18 3.73
N GLN A 49 23.78 -4.64 2.56
CA GLN A 49 24.62 -4.73 1.37
C GLN A 49 25.94 -3.97 1.52
N LYS A 50 25.90 -2.76 2.10
CA LYS A 50 27.11 -1.99 2.40
C LYS A 50 28.06 -2.73 3.33
N LYS A 51 27.54 -3.32 4.40
CA LYS A 51 28.34 -4.13 5.35
C LYS A 51 28.96 -5.35 4.68
N ALA A 52 28.20 -6.04 3.83
CA ALA A 52 28.69 -7.20 3.08
C ALA A 52 29.79 -6.84 2.07
N ALA A 53 29.74 -5.65 1.47
CA ALA A 53 30.77 -5.19 0.53
C ALA A 53 32.05 -4.67 1.22
N SER A 54 31.97 -4.31 2.51
CA SER A 54 33.11 -3.83 3.30
C SER A 54 33.81 -4.93 4.12
N SER A 55 33.33 -6.18 4.04
CA SER A 55 33.91 -7.35 4.71
C SER A 55 34.67 -8.21 3.70
#